data_AF-A0AAJ6TPD3-F1
#
_entry.id   AF-A0AAJ6TPD3-F1
#
_cell.length_a   1.000
_cell.length_b   1.000
_cell.length_c   1.000
_cell.angle_alpha   90.00
_cell.angle_beta   90.00
_cell.angle_gamma   90.00
#
_symmetry.space_group_name_H-M   'P 1'
#
loop_
_entity.id
_entity.type
_entity.pdbx_description
1 polymer ?
#
loop_
_entity_poly.entity_id
_entity_poly.type
_entity_poly.pdbx_seq_one_letter_code
_entity_poly.pdbx_strand_id
1 'polypeptide(L)'
;MVRKEEEKQKKEKGMQLGKYELGRTLGEGNFGKVKLAKNIETGQPFAVKILEKNRIIDLKITDQIKREIATLKLLKHPNVVRLHEVCLIKASTFVTQFPY
;
A
#
# COMPACT_ATOMS: atom_id res chain seq x y z
N MET A 1 -20.35 -32.06 8.69
CA MET A 1 -20.40 -30.72 9.28
C MET A 1 -19.34 -29.85 8.62
N VAL A 2 -19.64 -29.17 7.51
CA VAL A 2 -18.74 -28.18 6.89
C VAL A 2 -19.62 -27.07 6.32
N ARG A 3 -20.19 -26.25 7.19
CA ARG A 3 -20.95 -25.05 6.81
C ARG A 3 -20.68 -23.97 7.85
N LYS A 4 -20.22 -22.81 7.36
CA LYS A 4 -20.10 -21.48 8.00
C LYS A 4 -18.67 -20.96 8.14
N GLU A 5 -18.09 -20.47 7.04
CA GLU A 5 -17.09 -19.38 7.10
C GLU A 5 -17.22 -18.38 5.92
N GLU A 6 -18.39 -18.25 5.28
CA GLU A 6 -18.56 -17.28 4.17
C GLU A 6 -19.27 -15.98 4.56
N GLU A 7 -19.66 -15.80 5.83
CA GLU A 7 -20.31 -14.57 6.26
C GLU A 7 -19.32 -13.60 6.95
N LYS A 8 -18.52 -12.91 6.14
CA LYS A 8 -17.97 -11.59 6.51
C LYS A 8 -17.75 -10.68 5.30
N GLN A 9 -18.59 -10.80 4.27
CA GLN A 9 -18.63 -9.84 3.16
C GLN A 9 -19.74 -8.81 3.39
N LYS A 10 -19.48 -7.81 4.23
CA LYS A 10 -20.29 -6.59 4.21
C LYS A 10 -19.45 -5.37 4.60
N LYS A 11 -19.34 -4.46 3.62
CA LYS A 11 -18.99 -3.03 3.75
C LYS A 11 -17.53 -2.69 4.04
N GLU A 12 -16.71 -2.62 3.00
CA GLU A 12 -16.08 -1.36 2.58
C GLU A 12 -16.11 -1.38 1.06
N LYS A 13 -16.61 -0.33 0.39
CA LYS A 13 -16.43 -0.21 -1.06
C LYS A 13 -14.92 -0.24 -1.31
N GLY A 14 -14.40 -1.38 -1.79
CA GLY A 14 -12.97 -1.57 -2.02
C GLY A 14 -12.45 -0.43 -2.86
N MET A 15 -11.57 0.38 -2.27
CA MET A 15 -11.02 1.53 -2.96
C MET A 15 -10.10 0.97 -4.05
N GLN A 16 -10.54 0.97 -5.31
CA GLN A 16 -9.70 0.49 -6.41
C GLN A 16 -8.68 1.56 -6.76
N LEU A 17 -7.41 1.19 -6.70
CA LEU A 17 -6.30 2.04 -7.11
C LEU A 17 -5.82 1.58 -8.48
N GLY A 18 -6.54 1.97 -9.54
CA GLY A 18 -6.29 1.47 -10.89
C GLY A 18 -6.47 -0.04 -10.98
N LYS A 19 -5.39 -0.76 -11.30
CA LYS A 19 -5.33 -2.23 -11.42
C LYS A 19 -5.11 -2.98 -10.09
N TYR A 20 -5.17 -2.28 -8.96
CA TYR A 20 -5.03 -2.89 -7.64
C TYR A 20 -6.31 -2.74 -6.82
N GLU A 21 -6.78 -3.86 -6.29
CA GLU A 21 -7.89 -3.90 -5.36
C GLU A 21 -7.36 -3.75 -3.93
N LEU A 22 -7.70 -2.66 -3.24
CA LEU A 22 -7.36 -2.47 -1.83
C LEU A 22 -8.25 -3.33 -0.94
N GLY A 23 -7.62 -4.16 -0.13
CA GLY A 23 -8.25 -4.98 0.91
C GLY A 23 -8.00 -4.42 2.31
N ARG A 24 -7.78 -5.34 3.26
CA ARG A 24 -7.62 -5.03 4.70
C ARG A 24 -6.39 -4.18 4.98
N THR A 25 -6.45 -3.38 6.04
CA THR A 25 -5.27 -2.67 6.58
C THR A 25 -4.28 -3.67 7.17
N LEU A 26 -3.02 -3.62 6.72
CA LEU A 26 -1.92 -4.43 7.24
C LEU A 26 -1.25 -3.77 8.45
N GLY A 27 -1.26 -2.44 8.50
CA GLY A 27 -0.73 -1.70 9.63
C GLY A 27 -0.99 -0.20 9.52
N GLU A 28 -1.04 0.47 10.65
CA GLU A 28 -1.09 1.93 10.73
C GLU A 28 0.23 2.41 11.30
N GLY A 29 0.96 3.22 10.54
CA GLY A 29 2.24 3.78 10.94
C GLY A 29 2.16 5.28 11.14
N ASN A 30 3.25 5.86 11.65
CA ASN A 30 3.36 7.30 11.93
C ASN A 30 3.10 8.18 10.68
N PHE A 31 3.38 7.64 9.50
CA PHE A 31 3.30 8.36 8.23
C PHE A 31 1.99 8.10 7.45
N GLY A 32 1.14 7.19 7.91
CA GLY A 32 -0.09 6.82 7.24
C GLY A 32 -0.45 5.34 7.39
N LYS A 33 -1.39 4.87 6.58
CA LYS A 33 -1.94 3.52 6.67
C LYS A 33 -1.41 2.64 5.56
N VAL A 34 -1.00 1.42 5.89
CA VAL A 34 -0.60 0.38 4.94
C VAL A 34 -1.78 -0.55 4.77
N LYS A 35 -2.29 -0.68 3.54
CA LYS A 35 -3.33 -1.64 3.18
C LYS A 35 -2.76 -2.74 2.30
N LEU A 36 -3.30 -3.95 2.43
CA LEU A 36 -3.07 -5.02 1.47
C LEU A 36 -3.77 -4.61 0.17
N ALA A 37 -3.11 -4.80 -0.95
CA ALA A 37 -3.73 -4.72 -2.25
C ALA A 37 -3.48 -6.01 -3.03
N LYS A 38 -4.37 -6.32 -3.96
CA LYS A 38 -4.20 -7.45 -4.87
C LYS A 38 -4.24 -6.93 -6.29
N ASN A 39 -3.25 -7.30 -7.10
CA ASN A 39 -3.32 -7.00 -8.52
C ASN A 39 -4.42 -7.89 -9.14
N ILE A 40 -5.41 -7.28 -9.80
CA ILE A 40 -6.52 -8.01 -10.42
C ILE A 40 -6.08 -8.78 -11.67
N GLU A 41 -5.00 -8.37 -12.34
CA GLU A 41 -4.48 -9.03 -13.53
C GLU A 41 -3.63 -10.26 -13.17
N THR A 42 -2.72 -10.11 -12.20
CA THR A 42 -1.76 -11.18 -11.84
C THR A 42 -2.16 -11.97 -10.60
N GLY A 43 -3.14 -11.49 -9.83
CA GLY A 43 -3.54 -12.07 -8.54
C GLY A 43 -2.49 -11.92 -7.43
N GLN A 44 -1.35 -11.27 -7.69
CA GLN A 44 -0.27 -11.14 -6.72
C GLN A 44 -0.62 -10.15 -5.59
N PRO A 45 -0.22 -10.45 -4.34
CA PRO A 45 -0.40 -9.55 -3.21
C PRO A 45 0.65 -8.42 -3.20
N PHE A 46 0.19 -7.21 -2.93
CA PHE A 46 0.99 -5.99 -2.79
C PHE A 46 0.64 -5.28 -1.48
N ALA A 47 1.53 -4.44 -0.99
CA ALA A 47 1.27 -3.48 0.08
C ALA A 47 1.16 -2.08 -0.49
N VAL A 48 0.11 -1.37 -0.08
CA VAL A 48 -0.14 0.01 -0.48
C VAL A 48 -0.06 0.90 0.75
N LYS A 49 1.00 1.71 0.84
CA LYS A 49 1.19 2.70 1.88
C LYS A 49 0.52 4.00 1.44
N ILE A 50 -0.54 4.39 2.13
CA ILE A 50 -1.35 5.58 1.88
C ILE A 50 -0.87 6.67 2.84
N LEU A 51 -0.29 7.74 2.31
CA LEU A 51 0.14 8.91 3.08
C LEU A 51 -0.70 10.13 2.72
N GLU A 52 -1.26 10.77 3.74
CA GLU A 52 -2.05 11.99 3.57
C GLU A 52 -1.13 13.20 3.36
N LYS A 53 -1.34 13.95 2.28
CA LYS A 53 -0.53 15.15 1.96
C LYS A 53 -0.55 16.17 3.10
N ASN A 54 -1.69 16.37 3.77
CA ASN A 54 -1.82 17.30 4.89
C ASN A 54 -0.84 16.93 6.01
N ARG A 55 -0.81 15.65 6.41
CA ARG A 55 0.09 15.13 7.44
C ARG A 55 1.57 15.29 7.05
N ILE A 56 1.89 15.09 5.77
CA ILE A 56 3.26 15.28 5.24
C ILE A 56 3.70 16.74 5.37
N ILE A 57 2.80 17.68 5.03
CA ILE A 57 3.07 19.11 5.07
C ILE A 57 3.19 19.58 6.53
N ASP A 58 2.26 19.17 7.40
CA ASP A 58 2.28 19.49 8.84
C ASP A 58 3.57 19.02 9.52
N LEU A 59 3.99 17.79 9.24
CA LEU A 59 5.20 17.21 9.84
C LEU A 59 6.49 17.61 9.12
N LYS A 60 6.42 18.36 8.00
CA LYS A 60 7.56 18.70 7.12
C LYS A 60 8.45 17.50 6.75
N ILE A 61 7.87 16.31 6.64
CA ILE A 61 8.59 15.04 6.38
C ILE A 61 8.80 14.77 4.89
N THR A 62 8.49 15.72 4.01
CA THR A 62 8.61 15.58 2.55
C THR A 62 10.00 15.11 2.14
N ASP A 63 11.06 15.65 2.74
CA ASP A 63 12.44 15.27 2.42
C ASP A 63 12.83 13.89 2.96
N GLN A 64 12.24 13.47 4.08
CA GLN A 64 12.45 12.13 4.62
C GLN A 64 11.77 11.07 3.73
N ILE A 65 10.55 11.35 3.26
CA ILE A 65 9.83 10.49 2.32
C ILE A 65 10.58 10.42 0.98
N LYS A 66 11.04 11.55 0.44
CA LYS A 66 11.86 11.56 -0.79
C LYS A 66 13.11 10.71 -0.65
N ARG A 67 13.80 10.78 0.49
CA ARG A 67 14.97 9.94 0.79
C ARG A 67 14.60 8.47 0.88
N GLU A 68 13.55 8.10 1.62
CA GLU A 68 13.05 6.72 1.66
C GLU A 68 12.77 6.18 0.26
N ILE A 69 12.05 6.94 -0.57
CA ILE A 69 11.74 6.55 -1.95
C ILE A 69 13.01 6.37 -2.77
N ALA A 70 13.97 7.31 -2.66
CA ALA A 70 15.24 7.22 -3.38
C ALA A 70 16.02 5.96 -2.98
N THR A 71 16.10 5.68 -1.68
CA THR A 71 16.73 4.47 -1.14
C THR A 71 16.02 3.20 -1.60
N LEU A 72 14.68 3.15 -1.52
CA LEU A 72 13.87 2.01 -1.97
C LEU A 72 13.92 1.80 -3.50
N LYS A 73 14.15 2.86 -4.29
CA LYS A 73 14.37 2.76 -5.74
C LYS A 73 15.74 2.17 -6.09
N LEU A 74 16.76 2.48 -5.29
CA LEU A 74 18.12 1.99 -5.47
C LEU A 74 18.29 0.55 -4.94
N LEU A 75 17.55 0.18 -3.90
CA LEU A 75 17.56 -1.16 -3.32
C LEU A 75 16.82 -2.15 -4.23
N LYS A 76 17.59 -2.88 -5.05
CA LYS A 76 17.13 -4.07 -5.77
C LYS A 76 17.78 -5.29 -5.15
N HIS A 77 17.07 -5.91 -4.20
CA HIS A 77 17.53 -7.13 -3.56
C HIS A 77 16.37 -8.12 -3.43
N PRO A 78 16.57 -9.42 -3.68
CA PRO A 78 15.49 -10.42 -3.64
C PRO A 78 14.74 -10.46 -2.30
N ASN A 79 15.42 -10.18 -1.19
CA ASN A 79 14.83 -10.18 0.16
C ASN A 79 14.39 -8.79 0.66
N VAL A 80 14.38 -7.76 -0.20
CA VAL A 80 14.00 -6.39 0.19
C VAL A 80 12.75 -5.98 -0.56
N VAL A 81 11.81 -5.37 0.17
CA VAL A 81 10.55 -4.85 -0.38
C VAL A 81 10.84 -3.90 -1.53
N ARG A 82 10.32 -4.22 -2.70
CA ARG A 82 10.53 -3.42 -3.90
C ARG A 82 9.40 -2.41 -4.07
N LEU A 83 9.76 -1.15 -4.34
CA LEU A 83 8.79 -0.14 -4.77
C LEU A 83 8.45 -0.37 -6.24
N HIS A 84 7.16 -0.62 -6.53
CA HIS A 84 6.68 -0.85 -7.88
C HIS A 84 6.19 0.44 -8.53
N GLU A 85 5.22 1.10 -7.90
CA GLU A 85 4.54 2.25 -8.45
C GLU A 85 4.25 3.29 -7.37
N VAL A 86 4.23 4.57 -7.75
CA VAL A 86 3.83 5.68 -6.88
C VAL A 86 2.67 6.39 -7.55
N CYS A 87 1.59 6.62 -6.80
CA CYS A 87 0.35 7.17 -7.30
C CYS A 87 -0.07 8.38 -6.47
N LEU A 88 -0.48 9.47 -7.13
CA LEU A 88 -0.74 10.78 -6.48
C LEU A 88 -2.18 11.28 -6.70
N ILE A 89 -3.18 10.38 -6.71
CA ILE A 89 -4.54 10.72 -7.16
C ILE A 89 -5.33 11.52 -6.11
N LYS A 90 -5.19 11.21 -4.81
CA LYS A 90 -5.87 11.92 -3.70
C LYS A 90 -4.96 12.04 -2.47
N ALA A 91 -4.30 10.94 -2.14
CA ALA A 91 -3.24 10.84 -1.15
C ALA A 91 -1.96 10.36 -1.86
N SER A 92 -0.79 10.68 -1.30
CA SER A 92 0.47 10.14 -1.81
C SER A 92 0.52 8.66 -1.48
N THR A 93 0.30 7.83 -2.50
CA THR A 93 0.12 6.39 -2.33
C THR A 93 1.28 5.64 -2.95
N PHE A 94 1.86 4.70 -2.21
CA PHE A 94 3.04 3.95 -2.63
C PHE A 94 2.68 2.47 -2.71
N VAL A 95 2.87 1.88 -3.87
CA VAL A 95 2.62 0.46 -4.12
C VAL A 95 3.94 -0.30 -4.07
N THR A 96 4.03 -1.24 -3.15
CA THR A 96 5.21 -2.06 -2.89
C THR A 96 4.84 -3.53 -2.97
N GLN A 97 5.76 -4.35 -3.49
CA GLN A 97 5.58 -5.80 -3.52
C GLN A 97 6.30 -6.45 -2.34
N PHE A 98 5.63 -7.39 -1.68
CA PHE A 98 6.27 -8.19 -0.65
C PHE A 98 7.33 -9.09 -1.27
N PRO A 99 8.55 -9.17 -0.69
CA PRO A 99 9.49 -10.22 -1.05
C PRO A 99 8.85 -11.56 -0.66
N TYR A 100 8.91 -12.51 -1.59
CA TYR A 100 8.44 -13.89 -1.40
C TYR A 100 9.40 -14.69 -0.53
#